data_AF-A0A1G3ZBU4-F1
#
_entry.id   AF-A0A1G3ZBU4-F1
#
_cell.length_a   1.000
_cell.length_b   1.000
_cell.length_c   1.000
_cell.angle_alpha   90.00
_cell.angle_beta   90.00
_cell.angle_gamma   90.00
#
_symmetry.space_group_name_H-M   'P 1'
#
loop_
_entity.id
_entity.type
_entity.pdbx_description
1 polymer ?
#
loop_
_entity_poly.entity_id
_entity_poly.type
_entity_poly.pdbx_seq_one_letter_code
_entity_poly.pdbx_strand_id
1 'polypeptide(L)'
;MKKSQNSHSPHWSRRAVLIGLVGVCLAILGWYGRTLHELKQELASYKQREQALSEALRNECLTLSQKKKFLQHLIKDEAFMRWLAHEELGYVEPDEVLYKFSSDKTLEK
;
A
#
# COMPACT_ATOMS: atom_id res chain seq x y z
N MET A 1 -62.74 -4.03 57.24
CA MET A 1 -62.03 -2.74 57.30
C MET A 1 -60.94 -2.73 56.23
N LYS A 2 -61.13 -1.95 55.16
CA LYS A 2 -60.24 -1.90 53.99
C LYS A 2 -59.00 -1.04 54.30
N LYS A 3 -57.80 -1.60 54.15
CA LYS A 3 -56.55 -0.82 54.06
C LYS A 3 -56.50 -0.15 52.68
N SER A 4 -56.71 1.16 52.65
CA SER A 4 -56.54 1.98 51.45
C SER A 4 -55.04 2.10 51.14
N GLN A 5 -54.59 1.42 50.10
CA GLN A 5 -53.31 1.68 49.45
C GLN A 5 -53.39 3.08 48.81
N ASN A 6 -52.84 4.10 49.48
CA ASN A 6 -52.59 5.38 48.82
C ASN A 6 -51.31 5.26 47.99
N SER A 7 -51.51 4.99 46.70
CA SER A 7 -50.56 5.19 45.62
C SER A 7 -50.18 6.68 45.55
N HIS A 8 -49.13 7.08 46.27
CA HIS A 8 -48.45 8.35 46.03
C HIS A 8 -47.67 8.23 44.72
N SER A 9 -48.20 8.81 43.65
CA SER A 9 -47.54 8.92 42.36
C SER A 9 -46.22 9.72 42.49
N PRO A 10 -45.06 9.20 42.05
CA PRO A 10 -43.79 9.85 42.30
C PRO A 10 -43.49 10.80 41.14
N HIS A 11 -43.99 12.04 41.20
CA HIS A 11 -43.62 13.08 40.23
C HIS A 11 -42.10 13.34 40.20
N TRP A 12 -41.40 13.07 41.30
CA TRP A 12 -39.94 13.06 41.38
C TRP A 12 -39.28 11.94 40.58
N SER A 13 -39.87 10.73 40.52
CA SER A 13 -39.27 9.63 39.75
C SER A 13 -39.37 9.89 38.25
N ARG A 14 -40.50 10.46 37.77
CA ARG A 14 -40.65 10.81 36.35
C ARG A 14 -39.65 11.86 35.89
N ARG A 15 -39.39 12.89 36.72
CA ARG A 15 -38.38 13.92 36.43
C ARG A 15 -36.96 13.35 36.48
N ALA A 16 -36.65 12.50 37.45
CA ALA A 16 -35.35 11.83 37.54
C ALA A 16 -35.08 10.91 36.34
N VAL A 17 -36.08 10.15 35.89
CA VAL A 17 -35.97 9.30 34.69
C VAL A 17 -35.72 10.12 33.43
N LEU A 18 -36.43 11.26 33.27
CA LEU A 18 -36.21 12.14 32.11
C LEU A 18 -34.80 12.76 32.11
N ILE A 19 -34.31 13.22 33.27
CA ILE A 19 -32.95 13.77 33.40
C ILE A 19 -31.91 12.68 33.09
N GLY A 20 -32.11 11.46 33.60
CA GLY A 20 -31.24 10.32 33.30
C GLY A 20 -31.22 9.98 31.81
N LEU A 21 -32.38 9.98 31.15
CA LEU A 21 -32.49 9.69 29.72
C LEU A 21 -31.81 10.76 28.87
N VAL A 22 -31.96 12.05 29.23
CA VAL A 22 -31.23 13.15 28.59
C VAL A 22 -29.73 13.01 28.80
N GLY A 23 -29.28 12.66 30.01
CA GLY A 23 -27.87 12.41 30.30
C GLY A 23 -27.28 11.29 29.45
N VAL A 24 -28.00 10.18 29.31
CA VAL A 24 -27.59 9.05 28.45
C VAL A 24 -27.55 9.48 26.98
N CYS A 25 -28.55 10.20 26.49
CA CYS A 25 -28.55 10.74 25.13
C CYS A 25 -27.34 11.65 24.87
N LEU A 26 -27.01 12.54 25.81
CA LEU A 26 -25.84 13.42 25.69
C LEU A 26 -24.52 12.63 25.70
N ALA A 27 -24.43 11.59 26.54
CA ALA A 27 -23.26 10.72 26.57
C ALA A 27 -23.06 9.97 25.24
N ILE A 28 -24.15 9.44 24.65
CA ILE A 28 -24.11 8.77 23.35
C ILE A 28 -23.68 9.75 22.25
N LEU A 29 -24.26 10.95 22.21
CA LEU A 29 -23.88 11.98 21.23
C LEU A 29 -22.42 12.39 21.36
N GLY A 30 -21.93 12.56 22.60
CA GLY A 30 -20.52 12.87 22.86
C GLY A 30 -19.58 11.75 22.40
N TRP A 31 -19.92 10.50 22.70
CA TRP A 31 -19.15 9.33 22.25
C TRP A 31 -19.12 9.24 20.72
N TYR A 32 -20.26 9.40 20.07
CA TYR A 32 -20.38 9.35 18.61
C TYR A 32 -19.63 10.50 17.92
N GLY A 33 -19.66 11.70 18.52
CA GLY A 33 -18.90 12.84 18.01
C GLY A 33 -17.39 12.59 18.07
N ARG A 34 -16.91 11.97 19.16
CA ARG A 34 -15.49 11.61 19.32
C ARG A 34 -15.06 10.56 18.30
N THR A 35 -15.83 9.48 18.15
CA THR A 35 -15.49 8.43 17.18
C THR A 35 -15.50 8.99 15.76
N LEU A 36 -16.48 9.80 15.37
CA LEU A 36 -16.49 10.44 14.05
C LEU A 36 -15.26 11.32 13.80
N HIS A 37 -14.76 12.00 14.82
CA HIS A 37 -13.56 12.82 14.69
C HIS A 37 -12.31 11.96 14.45
N GLU A 38 -12.15 10.88 15.23
CA GLU A 38 -11.05 9.92 15.08
C GLU A 38 -11.11 9.25 13.68
N LEU A 39 -12.28 8.78 13.25
CA LEU A 39 -12.49 8.18 11.93
C LEU A 39 -12.16 9.15 10.78
N LYS A 40 -12.48 10.45 10.91
CA LYS A 40 -12.14 11.44 9.89
C LYS A 40 -10.62 11.62 9.74
N GLN A 41 -9.89 11.61 10.84
CA GLN A 41 -8.43 11.72 10.83
C GLN A 41 -7.78 10.49 10.21
N GLU A 42 -8.25 9.30 10.59
CA GLU A 42 -7.80 8.05 9.99
C GLU A 42 -8.08 8.03 8.49
N LEU A 43 -9.28 8.40 8.06
CA LEU A 43 -9.66 8.40 6.64
C LEU A 43 -8.80 9.37 5.82
N ALA A 44 -8.45 10.53 6.37
CA ALA A 44 -7.51 11.46 5.73
C ALA A 44 -6.12 10.82 5.57
N SER A 45 -5.64 10.13 6.60
CA SER A 45 -4.34 9.44 6.58
C SER A 45 -4.33 8.28 5.57
N TYR A 46 -5.40 7.50 5.50
CA TYR A 46 -5.55 6.43 4.52
C TYR A 46 -5.57 6.97 3.10
N LYS A 47 -6.29 8.06 2.85
CA LYS A 47 -6.35 8.68 1.52
C LYS A 47 -4.99 9.19 1.05
N GLN A 48 -4.20 9.79 1.94
CA GLN A 48 -2.83 10.21 1.62
C GLN A 48 -1.93 9.02 1.26
N ARG A 49 -2.03 7.93 2.02
CA ARG A 49 -1.27 6.69 1.73
C ARG A 49 -1.68 6.08 0.41
N GLU A 50 -2.98 6.04 0.12
CA GLU A 50 -3.51 5.53 -1.14
C GLU A 50 -3.02 6.36 -2.32
N GLN A 51 -3.03 7.69 -2.21
CA GLN A 51 -2.48 8.58 -3.23
C GLN A 51 -0.99 8.32 -3.46
N ALA A 52 -0.18 8.30 -2.40
CA ALA A 52 1.25 8.02 -2.51
C ALA A 52 1.53 6.66 -3.15
N LEU A 53 0.78 5.62 -2.77
CA LEU A 53 0.93 4.28 -3.32
C LEU A 53 0.51 4.23 -4.81
N SER A 54 -0.57 4.93 -5.16
CA SER A 54 -1.04 5.02 -6.55
C SER A 54 -0.03 5.74 -7.45
N GLU A 55 0.62 6.79 -6.96
CA GLU A 55 1.67 7.51 -7.68
C GLU A 55 2.92 6.66 -7.85
N ALA A 56 3.35 5.96 -6.78
CA ALA A 56 4.47 5.03 -6.85
C ALA A 56 4.20 3.94 -7.91
N LEU A 57 3.02 3.33 -7.90
CA LEU A 57 2.63 2.29 -8.85
C LEU A 57 2.59 2.82 -10.30
N ARG A 58 2.11 4.05 -10.48
CA ARG A 58 2.12 4.71 -11.79
C ARG A 58 3.54 4.96 -12.30
N ASN A 59 4.44 5.41 -11.44
CA ASN A 59 5.84 5.65 -11.78
C ASN A 59 6.56 4.32 -12.11
N GLU A 60 6.33 3.26 -11.33
CA GLU A 60 6.87 1.94 -11.63
C GLU A 60 6.35 1.40 -12.97
N CYS A 61 5.06 1.56 -13.26
CA CYS A 61 4.50 1.15 -14.54
C CYS A 61 5.12 1.91 -15.73
N LEU A 62 5.35 3.22 -15.58
CA LEU A 62 6.02 4.03 -16.59
C LEU A 62 7.47 3.59 -16.82
N THR A 63 8.23 3.38 -15.75
CA THR A 63 9.64 2.93 -15.84
C THR A 63 9.74 1.53 -16.45
N LEU A 64 8.84 0.61 -16.10
CA LEU A 64 8.75 -0.72 -16.72
C LEU A 64 8.42 -0.62 -18.22
N SER A 65 7.47 0.25 -18.59
CA SER A 65 7.12 0.48 -20.00
C SER A 65 8.31 1.01 -20.80
N GLN A 66 9.06 1.97 -20.24
CA GLN A 66 10.27 2.50 -20.85
C GLN A 66 11.36 1.43 -21.00
N LYS A 67 11.65 0.66 -19.94
CA LYS A 67 12.60 -0.45 -19.97
C LYS A 67 12.21 -1.50 -21.02
N LYS A 68 10.92 -1.84 -21.10
CA LYS A 68 10.42 -2.79 -22.10
C LYS A 68 10.61 -2.29 -23.52
N LYS A 69 10.32 -1.01 -23.79
CA LYS A 69 10.57 -0.38 -25.10
C LYS A 69 12.05 -0.36 -25.45
N PHE A 70 12.91 -0.02 -24.48
CA PHE A 70 14.35 -0.01 -24.66
C PHE A 70 14.89 -1.42 -24.98
N LEU A 71 14.46 -2.44 -24.24
CA LEU A 71 14.82 -3.83 -24.51
C LEU A 71 14.32 -4.29 -25.88
N GLN A 72 13.10 -3.94 -26.27
CA GLN A 72 12.58 -4.25 -27.61
C GLN A 72 13.40 -3.58 -28.72
N HIS A 73 13.96 -2.40 -28.45
CA HIS A 73 14.85 -1.73 -29.40
C HIS A 73 16.22 -2.42 -29.47
N LEU A 74 16.82 -2.74 -28.32
CA LEU A 74 18.09 -3.45 -28.25
C LEU A 74 18.06 -4.82 -28.94
N ILE A 75 16.97 -5.58 -28.78
CA ILE A 75 16.81 -6.88 -29.44
C ILE A 75 16.75 -6.73 -30.97
N LYS A 76 16.29 -5.59 -31.48
CA LYS A 76 16.23 -5.33 -32.93
C LYS A 76 17.55 -4.82 -33.50
N ASP A 77 18.48 -4.38 -32.65
CA ASP A 77 19.79 -3.93 -33.08
C ASP A 77 20.72 -5.15 -33.22
N GLU A 78 20.94 -5.57 -34.46
CA GLU A 78 21.81 -6.72 -34.76
C GLU A 78 23.24 -6.51 -34.28
N ALA A 79 23.76 -5.28 -34.29
CA ALA A 79 25.14 -5.01 -33.85
C ALA A 79 25.28 -5.28 -32.34
N PHE A 80 24.27 -4.88 -31.57
CA PHE A 80 24.21 -5.15 -30.14
C PHE A 80 24.07 -6.65 -29.84
N MET A 81 23.20 -7.36 -30.57
CA MET A 81 23.00 -8.80 -30.39
C MET A 81 24.26 -9.61 -30.75
N ARG A 82 24.99 -9.21 -31.79
CA ARG A 82 26.28 -9.82 -32.17
C ARG A 82 27.36 -9.57 -31.12
N TRP A 83 27.48 -8.34 -30.62
CA TRP A 83 28.39 -8.05 -29.51
C TRP A 83 28.05 -8.86 -28.26
N LEU A 84 26.78 -8.93 -27.87
CA LEU A 84 26.34 -9.72 -26.71
C LEU A 84 26.60 -11.22 -26.90
N ALA A 85 26.37 -11.75 -28.11
CA ALA A 85 26.69 -13.14 -28.43
C ALA A 85 28.20 -13.42 -28.39
N HIS A 86 29.03 -12.48 -28.82
CA HIS A 86 30.48 -12.61 -28.77
C HIS A 86 31.02 -12.56 -27.33
N GLU A 87 30.50 -11.63 -26.51
CA GLU A 87 30.97 -11.39 -25.14
C GLU A 87 30.46 -12.46 -24.14
N GLU A 88 29.15 -12.78 -24.15
CA GLU A 88 28.54 -13.71 -23.18
C GLU A 88 28.53 -15.16 -23.65
N LEU A 89 28.29 -15.41 -24.94
CA LEU A 89 28.19 -16.77 -25.49
C LEU A 89 29.50 -17.25 -26.14
N GLY A 90 30.50 -16.37 -26.29
CA GLY A 90 31.72 -16.68 -27.04
C GLY A 90 31.43 -17.07 -28.50
N TYR A 91 30.33 -16.54 -29.05
CA TYR A 91 29.88 -16.86 -30.40
C TYR A 91 30.72 -16.10 -31.42
N VAL A 92 31.27 -16.81 -32.39
CA VAL A 92 32.22 -16.28 -33.37
C VAL A 92 31.71 -16.56 -34.75
N GLU A 93 31.77 -15.57 -35.63
CA GLU A 93 31.47 -15.79 -37.05
C GLU A 93 32.46 -16.84 -37.59
N PRO A 94 32.05 -17.74 -38.51
CA PRO A 94 32.86 -18.89 -38.92
C PRO A 94 34.27 -18.56 -39.46
N ASP A 95 34.54 -17.29 -39.80
CA ASP A 95 35.84 -16.79 -40.27
C ASP A 95 36.63 -15.96 -39.22
N GLU A 96 36.11 -15.77 -38.00
CA GLU A 96 36.81 -15.05 -36.92
C GLU A 96 37.56 -16.01 -35.98
N VAL A 97 38.76 -15.64 -35.57
CA VAL A 97 39.60 -16.44 -34.67
C VAL A 97 39.39 -15.99 -33.23
N LEU A 98 38.70 -16.80 -32.41
CA LEU A 98 38.54 -16.51 -30.97
C LEU A 98 39.84 -16.77 -30.22
N TYR A 99 40.47 -15.73 -29.70
CA TYR A 99 41.61 -15.86 -28.79
C TYR A 99 41.14 -15.74 -27.34
N LYS A 100 40.70 -16.86 -26.74
CA LYS A 100 40.43 -16.90 -25.30
C LYS A 100 41.75 -17.07 -24.57
N PHE A 101 42.22 -16.03 -23.88
CA PHE A 101 43.34 -16.16 -22.96
C PHE A 101 42.92 -17.08 -21.80
N SER A 102 43.22 -18.37 -21.91
CA SER A 102 43.20 -19.27 -20.75
C SER A 102 44.21 -18.70 -19.77
N SER A 103 43.70 -18.13 -18.68
CA SER A 103 44.49 -17.77 -17.51
C SER A 103 44.92 -19.06 -16.79
N ASP A 104 45.61 -19.95 -17.48
CA ASP A 104 46.32 -21.06 -16.85
C ASP A 104 47.70 -20.52 -16.49
N LYS A 105 47.72 -19.60 -15.51
CA LYS A 105 48.93 -19.30 -14.75
C LYS A 105 48.99 -20.28 -13.58
N THR A 106 49.00 -21.58 -13.89
CA THR A 106 49.54 -22.56 -12.96
C THR A 106 51.04 -22.36 -12.98
N LEU A 107 51.50 -21.57 -12.01
CA LEU A 107 52.90 -21.26 -11.73
C LEU A 107 53.68 -22.57 -11.58
N GLU A 108 54.45 -22.96 -12.60
CA GLU A 108 55.54 -23.90 -12.41
C GLU A 108 56.59 -23.23 -11.50
N LYS A 109 56.76 -23.80 -10.31
CA LYS A 109 57.97 -23.64 -9.50
C LYS A 109 58.24 -24.91 -8.70
#